data_AF-A0A6V2BJG5-F1
#
_entry.id   AF-A0A6V2BJG5-F1
#
_cell.length_a   1.000
_cell.length_b   1.000
_cell.length_c   1.000
_cell.angle_alpha   90.00
_cell.angle_beta   90.00
_cell.angle_gamma   90.00
#
_symmetry.space_group_name_H-M   'P 1'
#
loop_
_entity.id
_entity.type
_entity.pdbx_description
1 polymer ?
#
loop_
_entity_poly.entity_id
_entity_poly.type
_entity_poly.pdbx_seq_one_letter_code
_entity_poly.pdbx_strand_id
1 'polypeptide(L)'
;MHPPLDRPHPMCQDVINALRDCHDTTSKFKFWGCNDAKAAVDKCFKEEKQELLKSMNKDFEARRQREENAFRDAVGRDVSFEEYLEQDPEYKKAMSEAEERKKKNPSLFSKSAEGRK
;
A
#
# COMPACT_ATOMS: atom_id res chain seq x y z
N MET A 1 15.85 9.10 13.49
CA MET A 1 14.84 10.08 13.92
C MET A 1 13.45 9.56 13.57
N HIS A 2 12.51 9.56 14.51
CA HIS A 2 11.10 9.17 14.30
C HIS A 2 10.26 10.41 13.90
N PRO A 3 9.07 10.25 13.28
CA PRO A 3 8.11 11.34 13.11
C PRO A 3 7.70 11.99 14.45
N PRO A 4 7.16 13.22 14.48
CA PRO A 4 6.77 13.89 15.72
C PRO A 4 5.79 13.05 16.56
N LEU A 5 6.09 12.90 17.86
CA LEU A 5 5.34 12.07 18.85
C LEU A 5 4.32 12.91 19.64
N ASP A 6 3.85 14.01 19.06
CA ASP A 6 3.02 15.00 19.77
C ASP A 6 1.57 14.56 19.91
N ARG A 7 1.12 13.64 19.04
CA ARG A 7 -0.21 13.02 19.14
C ARG A 7 -0.20 11.87 20.15
N PRO A 8 -1.33 11.60 20.83
CA PRO A 8 -1.43 10.43 21.71
C PRO A 8 -1.37 9.14 20.88
N HIS A 9 -0.63 8.16 21.40
CA HIS A 9 -0.52 6.81 20.86
C HIS A 9 -0.96 5.80 21.92
N PRO A 10 -2.26 5.45 22.00
CA PRO A 10 -2.80 4.64 23.10
C PRO A 10 -2.09 3.30 23.30
N MET A 11 -1.56 2.70 22.23
CA MET A 11 -0.83 1.42 22.30
C MET A 11 0.66 1.58 22.60
N CYS A 12 1.23 2.73 22.26
CA CYS A 12 2.69 2.93 22.24
C CYS A 12 3.15 4.05 23.18
N GLN A 13 2.27 4.59 24.02
CA GLN A 13 2.60 5.73 24.89
C GLN A 13 3.73 5.40 25.86
N ASP A 14 3.77 4.18 26.38
CA ASP A 14 4.80 3.74 27.33
C ASP A 14 6.20 3.67 26.69
N VAL A 15 6.31 3.13 25.47
CA VAL A 15 7.60 3.07 24.75
C VAL A 15 8.06 4.45 24.27
N ILE A 16 7.11 5.36 23.98
CA ILE A 16 7.41 6.76 23.69
C ILE A 16 7.97 7.46 24.94
N ASN A 17 7.37 7.25 26.10
CA ASN A 17 7.82 7.83 27.35
C ASN A 17 9.24 7.34 27.69
N ALA A 18 9.52 6.04 27.52
CA ALA A 18 10.87 5.50 27.69
C ALA A 18 11.91 6.15 26.75
N LEU A 19 11.53 6.48 25.51
CA LEU A 19 12.41 7.18 24.58
C LEU A 19 12.63 8.65 25.00
N ARG A 20 11.59 9.32 25.50
CA ARG A 20 11.69 10.68 26.06
C ARG A 20 12.62 10.70 27.28
N ASP A 21 12.43 9.77 28.21
CA ASP A 21 13.29 9.61 29.39
C ASP A 21 14.74 9.35 28.98
N CYS A 22 14.96 8.55 27.92
CA CYS A 22 16.31 8.32 27.40
C CYS A 22 16.95 9.60 26.85
N HIS A 23 16.20 10.42 26.11
CA HIS A 23 16.69 11.71 25.60
C HIS A 23 16.92 12.74 26.71
N ASP A 24 16.13 12.73 27.79
CA ASP A 24 16.26 13.66 28.91
C ASP A 24 17.43 13.30 29.83
N THR A 25 17.72 12.01 29.99
CA THR A 25 18.81 11.51 30.84
C THR A 25 20.15 11.39 30.12
N THR A 26 20.13 11.24 28.79
CA THR A 26 21.35 11.02 28.00
C THR A 26 21.90 12.33 27.46
N SER A 27 23.16 12.64 27.78
CA SER A 27 23.86 13.81 27.23
C SER A 27 23.87 13.82 25.70
N LYS A 28 23.72 15.01 25.11
CA LYS A 28 23.69 15.25 23.65
C LYS A 28 24.92 14.72 22.89
N PHE A 29 26.02 14.40 23.59
CA PHE A 29 27.25 13.83 23.02
C PHE A 29 27.19 12.30 22.83
N LYS A 30 26.17 11.61 23.36
CA LYS A 30 25.95 10.17 23.14
C LYS A 30 24.96 9.94 22.01
N PHE A 31 25.41 10.19 20.78
CA PHE A 31 24.61 10.03 19.55
C PHE A 31 24.04 8.62 19.32
N TRP A 32 24.51 7.61 20.05
CA TRP A 32 24.08 6.21 19.94
C TRP A 32 23.33 5.69 21.18
N GLY A 33 23.09 6.54 22.19
CA GLY A 33 22.66 6.09 23.53
C GLY A 33 21.23 5.53 23.64
N CYS A 34 20.34 5.85 22.70
CA CYS A 34 18.91 5.54 22.80
C CYS A 34 18.39 4.64 21.68
N ASN A 35 19.26 3.86 21.03
CA ASN A 35 18.87 3.04 19.89
C ASN A 35 17.89 1.92 20.23
N ASP A 36 18.03 1.30 21.41
CA ASP A 36 17.11 0.24 21.83
C ASP A 36 15.71 0.80 22.12
N ALA A 37 15.63 1.94 22.81
CA ALA A 37 14.37 2.66 23.03
C ALA A 37 13.74 3.08 21.70
N LYS A 38 14.56 3.57 20.75
CA LYS A 38 14.10 3.89 19.40
C LYS A 38 13.56 2.66 18.66
N ALA A 39 14.27 1.53 18.72
CA ALA A 39 13.84 0.29 18.07
C ALA A 39 12.52 -0.23 18.65
N ALA A 40 12.31 -0.08 19.96
CA ALA A 40 11.05 -0.42 20.61
C ALA A 40 9.89 0.46 20.13
N VAL A 41 10.10 1.78 19.99
CA VAL A 41 9.10 2.70 19.42
C VAL A 41 8.77 2.33 17.98
N ASP A 42 9.79 2.10 17.14
CA ASP A 42 9.60 1.75 15.73
C ASP A 42 8.81 0.44 15.59
N LYS A 43 9.08 -0.55 16.46
CA LYS A 43 8.33 -1.82 16.49
C LYS A 43 6.87 -1.59 16.87
N CYS A 44 6.60 -0.86 17.96
CA CYS A 44 5.24 -0.63 18.41
C CYS A 44 4.41 0.15 17.36
N PHE A 45 5.01 1.16 16.72
CA PHE A 45 4.34 1.94 15.67
C PHE A 45 4.00 1.11 14.45
N LYS A 46 4.82 0.10 14.12
CA LYS A 46 4.51 -0.83 13.06
C LYS A 46 3.26 -1.66 13.40
N GLU A 47 3.14 -2.11 14.63
CA GLU A 47 1.99 -2.88 15.12
C GLU A 47 0.72 -2.02 15.19
N GLU A 48 0.80 -0.82 15.79
CA GLU A 48 -0.33 0.14 15.85
C GLU A 48 -0.84 0.51 14.46
N LYS A 49 0.08 0.76 13.50
CA LYS A 49 -0.27 1.02 12.11
C LYS A 49 -0.98 -0.17 11.47
N GLN A 50 -0.52 -1.40 11.73
CA GLN A 50 -1.14 -2.60 11.18
C GLN A 50 -2.56 -2.79 11.70
N GLU A 51 -2.79 -2.62 13.01
CA GLU A 51 -4.12 -2.71 13.59
C GLU A 51 -5.06 -1.61 13.08
N LEU A 52 -4.56 -0.37 12.97
CA LEU A 52 -5.32 0.72 12.37
C LEU A 52 -5.73 0.39 10.94
N LEU A 53 -4.80 -0.07 10.09
CA LEU A 53 -5.10 -0.44 8.70
C LEU A 53 -6.09 -1.60 8.60
N LYS A 54 -5.98 -2.62 9.46
CA LYS A 54 -6.96 -3.71 9.53
C LYS A 54 -8.34 -3.17 9.88
N SER A 55 -8.45 -2.32 10.90
CA SER A 55 -9.73 -1.73 11.33
C SER A 55 -10.36 -0.83 10.25
N MET A 56 -9.56 -0.07 9.51
CA MET A 56 -10.05 0.81 8.44
C MET A 56 -10.48 0.01 7.20
N ASN A 57 -9.80 -1.09 6.90
CA ASN A 57 -10.06 -1.92 5.73
C ASN A 57 -11.04 -3.07 6.00
N LYS A 58 -11.58 -3.22 7.22
CA LYS A 58 -12.48 -4.32 7.58
C LYS A 58 -13.72 -4.42 6.68
N ASP A 59 -14.21 -3.28 6.20
CA ASP A 59 -15.40 -3.18 5.34
C ASP A 59 -15.04 -2.88 3.88
N PHE A 60 -13.78 -3.09 3.48
CA PHE A 60 -13.30 -2.74 2.15
C PHE A 60 -14.13 -3.44 1.04
N GLU A 61 -14.35 -4.75 1.16
CA GLU A 61 -15.15 -5.50 0.19
C GLU A 61 -16.61 -5.03 0.13
N ALA A 62 -17.22 -4.77 1.29
CA ALA A 62 -18.59 -4.26 1.34
C ALA A 62 -18.70 -2.84 0.74
N ARG A 63 -17.70 -1.98 0.95
CA ARG A 63 -17.62 -0.66 0.32
C ARG A 63 -17.46 -0.79 -1.19
N ARG A 64 -16.54 -1.65 -1.64
CA ARG A 64 -16.30 -1.92 -3.05
C ARG A 64 -17.56 -2.43 -3.75
N GLN A 65 -18.25 -3.41 -3.18
CA GLN A 65 -19.50 -3.93 -3.74
C GLN A 65 -20.60 -2.88 -3.80
N ARG A 66 -20.70 -1.99 -2.80
CA ARG A 66 -21.66 -0.87 -2.84
C ARG A 66 -21.35 0.11 -3.99
N GLU A 67 -20.07 0.42 -4.21
CA GLU A 67 -19.64 1.28 -5.30
C GLU A 67 -19.90 0.62 -6.66
N GLU A 68 -19.59 -0.68 -6.82
CA GLU A 68 -19.86 -1.45 -8.03
C GLU A 68 -21.37 -1.56 -8.32
N ASN A 69 -22.21 -1.82 -7.32
CA ASN A 69 -23.67 -1.86 -7.46
C ASN A 69 -24.23 -0.48 -7.87
N ALA A 70 -23.78 0.60 -7.23
CA ALA A 70 -24.22 1.95 -7.57
C ALA A 70 -23.83 2.33 -9.02
N PHE A 71 -22.65 1.90 -9.47
CA PHE A 71 -22.23 2.07 -10.86
C PHE A 71 -23.11 1.26 -11.82
N ARG A 72 -23.41 -0.01 -11.48
CA ARG A 72 -24.32 -0.87 -12.26
C ARG A 72 -25.70 -0.23 -12.44
N ASP A 73 -26.26 0.28 -11.34
CA ASP A 73 -27.58 0.93 -11.32
C ASP A 73 -27.56 2.22 -12.17
N ALA A 74 -26.48 2.99 -12.15
CA ALA A 74 -26.34 4.24 -12.91
C ALA A 74 -26.15 4.02 -14.42
N VAL A 75 -25.40 2.98 -14.81
CA VAL A 75 -25.13 2.66 -16.21
C VAL A 75 -26.28 1.87 -16.85
N GLY A 76 -27.15 1.25 -16.03
CA GLY A 76 -28.29 0.47 -16.51
C GLY A 76 -27.87 -0.79 -17.28
N ARG A 77 -26.70 -1.33 -16.95
CA ARG A 77 -26.14 -2.53 -17.59
C ARG A 77 -25.65 -3.47 -16.49
N ASP A 78 -26.10 -4.72 -16.55
CA ASP A 78 -25.76 -5.73 -15.53
C ASP A 78 -24.38 -6.37 -15.70
N VAL A 79 -23.70 -6.08 -16.81
CA VAL A 79 -22.38 -6.64 -17.11
C VAL A 79 -21.27 -5.92 -16.34
N SER A 80 -20.34 -6.70 -15.81
CA SER A 80 -19.10 -6.17 -15.24
C SER A 80 -18.28 -5.40 -16.28
N PHE A 81 -17.33 -4.59 -15.83
CA PHE A 81 -16.44 -3.86 -16.74
C PHE A 81 -15.60 -4.80 -17.61
N GLU A 82 -15.09 -5.92 -17.05
CA GLU A 82 -14.43 -6.96 -17.85
C GLU A 82 -15.36 -7.55 -18.92
N GLU A 83 -16.58 -7.95 -18.57
CA GLU A 83 -17.54 -8.50 -19.54
C GLU A 83 -17.91 -7.47 -20.62
N TYR A 84 -18.00 -6.18 -20.26
CA TYR A 84 -18.21 -5.11 -21.22
C TYR A 84 -17.05 -5.03 -22.22
N LEU A 85 -15.80 -5.03 -21.74
CA LEU A 85 -14.61 -5.01 -22.60
C LEU A 85 -14.52 -6.25 -23.49
N GLU A 86 -14.89 -7.43 -22.99
CA GLU A 86 -14.93 -8.65 -23.79
C GLU A 86 -16.00 -8.59 -24.88
N GLN A 87 -17.12 -7.89 -24.66
CA GLN A 87 -18.15 -7.71 -25.67
C GLN A 87 -17.81 -6.59 -26.66
N ASP A 88 -16.93 -5.67 -26.29
CA ASP A 88 -16.56 -4.52 -27.10
C ASP A 88 -15.66 -4.94 -28.31
N PRO A 89 -16.15 -4.75 -29.54
CA PRO A 89 -15.41 -5.17 -30.74
C PRO A 89 -14.14 -4.33 -30.97
N GLU A 90 -14.11 -3.09 -30.48
CA GLU A 90 -12.96 -2.19 -30.63
C GLU A 90 -11.83 -2.61 -29.69
N TYR A 91 -12.15 -2.98 -28.44
CA TYR A 91 -11.22 -3.56 -27.48
C TYR A 91 -10.61 -4.87 -28.00
N LYS A 92 -11.44 -5.80 -28.48
CA LYS A 92 -10.97 -7.06 -29.09
C LYS A 92 -10.00 -6.83 -30.24
N LYS A 93 -10.33 -5.88 -31.12
CA LYS A 93 -9.45 -5.48 -32.22
C LYS A 93 -8.12 -4.95 -31.69
N ALA A 94 -8.15 -3.99 -30.76
CA ALA A 94 -6.94 -3.42 -30.17
C ALA A 94 -6.04 -4.47 -29.48
N MET A 95 -6.64 -5.46 -28.82
CA MET A 95 -5.93 -6.57 -28.17
C MET A 95 -5.27 -7.49 -29.20
N SER A 96 -5.99 -7.90 -30.25
CA SER A 96 -5.40 -8.70 -31.33
C SER A 96 -4.25 -7.96 -32.03
N GLU A 97 -4.39 -6.65 -32.28
CA GLU A 97 -3.32 -5.82 -32.86
C GLU A 97 -2.12 -5.70 -31.92
N ALA A 98 -2.34 -5.64 -30.60
CA ALA A 98 -1.28 -5.67 -29.61
C ALA A 98 -0.53 -7.03 -29.61
N GLU A 99 -1.25 -8.14 -29.71
CA GLU A 99 -0.64 -9.47 -29.85
C GLU A 99 0.18 -9.60 -31.12
N GLU A 100 -0.37 -9.14 -32.26
CA GLU A 100 0.35 -9.13 -33.53
C GLU A 100 1.62 -8.26 -33.47
N ARG A 101 1.55 -7.09 -32.81
CA ARG A 101 2.75 -6.26 -32.56
C ARG A 101 3.80 -6.97 -31.73
N LYS A 102 3.38 -7.73 -30.70
CA LYS A 102 4.28 -8.55 -29.87
C LYS A 102 4.90 -9.69 -30.66
N LYS A 103 4.12 -10.42 -31.46
CA LYS A 103 4.61 -11.50 -32.33
C LYS A 103 5.59 -11.00 -33.38
N LYS A 104 5.34 -9.82 -33.96
CA LYS A 104 6.23 -9.19 -34.94
C LYS A 104 7.52 -8.66 -34.32
N ASN A 105 7.50 -8.28 -33.05
CA ASN A 105 8.67 -7.70 -32.37
C ASN A 105 8.94 -8.39 -31.03
N PRO A 106 9.25 -9.70 -31.02
CA PRO A 106 9.37 -10.47 -29.78
C PRO A 106 10.48 -9.93 -28.86
N SER A 107 11.56 -9.37 -29.43
CA SER A 107 12.67 -8.76 -28.70
C SER A 107 12.34 -7.46 -27.97
N LEU A 108 11.27 -6.74 -28.36
CA LEU A 108 10.82 -5.53 -27.67
C LEU A 108 9.97 -5.84 -26.44
N PHE A 109 9.43 -7.06 -26.35
CA PHE A 109 8.48 -7.46 -25.31
C PHE A 109 8.95 -8.64 -24.45
N SER A 110 10.03 -9.32 -24.82
CA SER A 110 10.75 -10.18 -23.89
C SER A 110 11.46 -9.30 -22.88
N LYS A 111 11.20 -9.51 -21.58
CA LYS A 111 12.04 -8.93 -20.53
C LYS A 111 13.45 -9.47 -20.78
N SER A 112 14.39 -8.62 -21.19
CA SER A 112 15.81 -8.98 -21.20
C SER A 112 16.18 -9.38 -19.77
N ALA A 113 16.30 -10.69 -19.52
CA ALA A 113 16.79 -11.23 -18.26
C ALA A 113 18.32 -11.07 -18.15
N GLU A 114 18.97 -10.57 -19.20
CA GLU A 114 20.41 -10.42 -19.29
C GLU A 114 20.76 -8.93 -19.33
N GLY A 115 21.30 -8.43 -18.21
CA GLY A 115 21.77 -7.04 -18.13
C GLY A 115 21.77 -6.42 -16.74
N ARG A 116 22.15 -7.18 -15.70
CA ARG A 116 22.59 -6.58 -14.43
C ARG A 116 23.82 -7.35 -13.93
N LYS A 117 24.97 -6.99 -14.49
CA LYS A 117 26.28 -7.16 -13.85
C LYS A 117 26.89 -5.77 -13.73
#